data_AF-A0A0G1J5K5-F1
#
_entry.id   AF-A0A0G1J5K5-F1
#
_cell.length_a   1.000
_cell.length_b   1.000
_cell.length_c   1.000
_cell.angle_alpha   90.00
_cell.angle_beta   90.00
_cell.angle_gamma   90.00
#
_symmetry.space_group_name_H-M   'P 1'
#
loop_
_entity.id
_entity.type
_entity.pdbx_description
1 polymer ?
#
loop_
_entity_poly.entity_id
_entity_poly.type
_entity_poly.pdbx_seq_one_letter_code
_entity_poly.pdbx_strand_id
1 'polypeptide(L)'
;MPNAEIILSERNPFDLTLKGVDKNFRLAIEEPTGFGRGTTKESQDLMRAMMTAHLLAPTMPENIYTNFDFHFSELLDAMYEYYGKKKPRIMKIGEGRVQPKIAGEADPEQSLRVATSHSGGLDSVYRIAKLLENKETPLAVHLRNLNFKGNAWEAEASREQCESWGVPYLQVKLRNSSGSTGFDTMKTRDLLLALVVAIQGAPNNVNQVLIEGGMGSDPRNYHFSESIEVWSWFNGLLKDIGLDVEVVGVDPGDIETIGEIIDLEKQLGITILPMVQNCFSAPFQMPNNRRKWERETPTIAQNSSDHWCGSCHKCRRMTLGRLFYHDPRLSGVSGEERGYFVKDTYDWIRKYPHNADLLSGSFMTHLELLGGIN
;
A
#
# COMPACT_ATOMS: atom_id res chain seq x y z
N MET A 1 -15.67 27.32 -13.53
CA MET A 1 -15.51 25.90 -13.13
C MET A 1 -14.17 25.45 -13.68
N PRO A 2 -13.28 24.84 -12.88
CA PRO A 2 -11.94 24.52 -13.37
C PRO A 2 -12.05 23.39 -14.39
N ASN A 3 -11.61 23.68 -15.61
CA ASN A 3 -11.36 22.68 -16.63
C ASN A 3 -10.02 22.01 -16.32
N ALA A 4 -9.89 20.73 -16.64
CA ALA A 4 -8.62 20.01 -16.57
C ALA A 4 -8.17 19.60 -17.96
N GLU A 5 -6.86 19.70 -18.22
CA GLU A 5 -6.24 19.24 -19.46
C GLU A 5 -5.21 18.16 -19.10
N ILE A 6 -5.38 16.95 -19.63
CA ILE A 6 -4.52 15.80 -19.37
C ILE A 6 -3.83 15.40 -20.68
N ILE A 7 -2.50 15.42 -20.62
CA ILE A 7 -1.62 15.12 -21.74
C ILE A 7 -0.92 13.79 -21.47
N LEU A 8 -1.14 12.82 -22.35
CA LEU A 8 -0.35 11.60 -22.45
C LEU A 8 0.92 11.87 -23.26
N SER A 9 2.05 11.35 -22.77
CA SER A 9 3.34 11.37 -23.45
C SER A 9 3.37 10.45 -24.66
N GLU A 10 3.97 10.90 -25.77
CA GLU A 10 4.24 10.05 -26.95
C GLU A 10 5.27 8.95 -26.68
N ARG A 11 6.08 9.10 -25.62
CA ARG A 11 7.22 8.21 -25.32
C ARG A 11 6.89 7.11 -24.32
N ASN A 12 5.91 7.34 -23.45
CA ASN A 12 5.53 6.40 -22.40
C ASN A 12 3.99 6.32 -22.34
N PRO A 13 3.39 5.14 -22.58
CA PRO A 13 1.94 4.95 -22.62
C PRO A 13 1.24 5.12 -21.26
N PHE A 14 2.00 5.36 -20.18
CA PHE A 14 1.49 5.60 -18.83
C PHE A 14 1.99 6.91 -18.23
N ASP A 15 2.65 7.80 -18.99
CA ASP A 15 3.08 9.12 -18.48
C ASP A 15 2.04 10.20 -18.78
N LEU A 16 1.28 10.55 -17.75
CA LEU A 16 0.19 11.51 -17.79
C LEU A 16 0.59 12.81 -17.08
N THR A 17 0.32 13.94 -17.73
CA THR A 17 0.48 15.28 -17.16
C THR A 17 -0.85 15.99 -17.10
N LEU A 18 -1.31 16.35 -15.90
CA LEU A 18 -2.42 17.29 -15.69
C LEU A 18 -1.87 18.72 -15.69
N LYS A 19 -2.32 19.55 -16.63
CA LYS A 19 -1.96 20.97 -16.70
C LYS A 19 -2.71 21.74 -15.62
N GLY A 20 -1.97 22.47 -14.80
CA GLY A 20 -2.54 23.44 -13.85
C GLY A 20 -2.14 24.86 -14.22
N VAL A 21 -2.79 25.84 -13.59
CA VAL A 21 -2.53 27.27 -13.82
C VAL A 21 -1.12 27.64 -13.35
N ASP A 22 -0.74 27.22 -12.14
CA ASP A 22 0.55 27.57 -11.52
C ASP A 22 1.56 26.41 -11.54
N LYS A 23 1.06 25.17 -11.56
CA LYS A 23 1.89 23.97 -11.49
C LYS A 23 1.23 22.82 -12.26
N ASN A 24 2.06 22.05 -12.96
CA ASN A 24 1.64 20.80 -13.58
C ASN A 24 1.76 19.65 -12.58
N PHE A 25 0.77 18.77 -12.59
CA PHE A 25 0.79 17.51 -11.85
C PHE A 25 1.09 16.36 -12.81
N ARG A 26 1.80 15.34 -12.34
CA ARG A 26 2.25 14.23 -13.19
C ARG A 26 2.06 12.91 -12.48
N LEU A 27 1.71 11.89 -13.26
CA LEU A 27 1.68 10.51 -12.81
C LEU A 27 2.23 9.65 -13.94
N ALA A 28 3.30 8.91 -13.68
CA ALA A 28 3.89 7.99 -14.64
C ALA A 28 4.34 6.69 -14.00
N ILE A 29 4.29 5.59 -14.74
CA ILE A 29 5.03 4.37 -14.41
C ILE A 29 6.42 4.50 -15.04
N GLU A 30 7.46 4.58 -14.22
CA GLU A 30 8.85 4.72 -14.67
C GLU A 30 9.53 3.37 -14.86
N GLU A 31 9.28 2.44 -13.94
CA GLU A 31 9.87 1.11 -13.93
C GLU A 31 8.79 0.06 -13.55
N PRO A 32 8.79 -1.13 -14.17
CA PRO A 32 9.67 -1.52 -15.29
C PRO A 32 9.29 -0.80 -16.60
N THR A 33 10.26 -0.63 -17.49
CA THR A 33 10.04 0.00 -18.82
C THR A 33 9.08 -0.79 -19.71
N GLY A 34 8.92 -2.09 -19.43
CA GLY A 34 7.98 -3.00 -20.07
C GLY A 34 6.67 -3.20 -19.29
N PHE A 35 6.28 -2.29 -18.40
CA PHE A 35 5.02 -2.42 -17.67
C PHE A 35 3.84 -2.65 -18.65
N GLY A 36 2.97 -3.61 -18.32
CA GLY A 36 1.82 -3.99 -19.16
C GLY A 36 2.14 -5.04 -20.23
N ARG A 37 3.40 -5.46 -20.41
CA ARG A 37 3.70 -6.59 -21.31
C ARG A 37 2.95 -7.85 -20.86
N GLY A 38 2.46 -8.62 -21.83
CA GLY A 38 1.63 -9.81 -21.56
C GLY A 38 0.18 -9.51 -21.18
N THR A 39 -0.29 -8.26 -21.29
CA THR A 39 -1.70 -7.88 -21.06
C THR A 39 -2.37 -7.31 -22.30
N THR A 40 -3.71 -7.35 -22.33
CA THR A 40 -4.52 -6.82 -23.44
C THR A 40 -4.39 -5.30 -23.58
N LYS A 41 -4.76 -4.76 -24.76
CA LYS A 41 -4.83 -3.31 -24.96
C LYS A 41 -5.79 -2.67 -23.96
N GLU A 42 -6.92 -3.33 -23.72
CA GLU A 42 -7.99 -2.94 -22.83
C GLU A 42 -7.50 -2.86 -21.37
N SER A 43 -6.65 -3.79 -20.94
CA SER A 43 -5.97 -3.75 -19.63
C SER A 43 -5.10 -2.49 -19.45
N GLN A 44 -4.32 -2.18 -20.48
CA GLN A 44 -3.46 -1.00 -20.46
C GLN A 44 -4.28 0.30 -20.57
N ASP A 45 -5.39 0.28 -21.30
CA ASP A 45 -6.36 1.37 -21.36
C ASP A 45 -7.04 1.61 -20.00
N LEU A 46 -7.44 0.55 -19.29
CA LEU A 46 -7.99 0.66 -17.94
C LEU A 46 -6.96 1.24 -16.96
N MET A 47 -5.69 0.84 -17.07
CA MET A 47 -4.63 1.41 -16.25
C MET A 47 -4.47 2.91 -16.49
N ARG A 48 -4.48 3.36 -17.75
CA ARG A 48 -4.48 4.80 -18.08
C ARG A 48 -5.70 5.53 -17.49
N ALA A 49 -6.88 4.91 -17.54
CA ALA A 49 -8.09 5.47 -16.96
C ALA A 49 -7.99 5.61 -15.44
N MET A 50 -7.47 4.58 -14.75
CA MET A 50 -7.26 4.60 -13.30
C MET A 50 -6.21 5.64 -12.88
N MET A 51 -5.10 5.76 -13.62
CA MET A 51 -4.10 6.79 -13.39
C MET A 51 -4.66 8.20 -13.61
N THR A 52 -5.54 8.37 -14.60
CA THR A 52 -6.27 9.61 -14.82
C THR A 52 -7.21 9.93 -13.66
N ALA A 53 -7.97 8.94 -13.17
CA ALA A 53 -8.82 9.09 -11.99
C ALA A 53 -7.99 9.53 -10.77
N HIS A 54 -6.82 8.92 -10.56
CA HIS A 54 -5.90 9.29 -9.47
C HIS A 54 -5.39 10.73 -9.58
N LEU A 55 -5.07 11.21 -10.79
CA LEU A 55 -4.66 12.61 -11.03
C LEU A 55 -5.79 13.61 -10.78
N LEU A 56 -7.02 13.22 -11.07
CA LEU A 56 -8.20 14.07 -10.94
C LEU A 56 -8.85 14.03 -9.56
N ALA A 57 -8.57 12.99 -8.76
CA ALA A 57 -9.18 12.76 -7.44
C ALA A 57 -9.15 13.98 -6.49
N PRO A 58 -8.09 14.81 -6.45
CA PRO A 58 -8.07 16.00 -5.58
C PRO A 58 -9.02 17.11 -6.02
N THR A 59 -9.25 17.29 -7.33
CA THR A 59 -9.95 18.46 -7.88
C THR A 59 -11.31 18.15 -8.48
N MET A 60 -11.54 16.91 -8.92
CA MET A 60 -12.77 16.39 -9.53
C MET A 60 -13.45 17.38 -10.51
N PRO A 61 -12.74 17.83 -11.57
CA PRO A 61 -13.24 18.81 -12.52
C PRO A 61 -14.39 18.27 -13.38
N GLU A 62 -15.34 19.14 -13.75
CA GLU A 62 -16.49 18.76 -14.59
C GLU A 62 -16.14 18.58 -16.07
N ASN A 63 -15.08 19.23 -16.55
CA ASN A 63 -14.67 19.21 -17.94
C ASN A 63 -13.22 18.74 -18.01
N ILE A 64 -12.99 17.63 -18.70
CA ILE A 64 -11.67 17.01 -18.85
C ILE A 64 -11.33 17.00 -20.32
N TYR A 65 -10.20 17.57 -20.70
CA TYR A 65 -9.68 17.57 -22.06
C TYR A 65 -8.50 16.61 -22.15
N THR A 66 -8.50 15.68 -23.12
CA THR A 66 -7.41 14.72 -23.33
C THR A 66 -6.84 14.77 -24.74
N ASN A 67 -5.54 14.51 -24.90
CA ASN A 67 -4.89 14.32 -26.21
C ASN A 67 -4.82 12.85 -26.65
N PHE A 68 -5.45 11.95 -25.90
CA PHE A 68 -5.53 10.52 -26.14
C PHE A 68 -6.98 10.05 -25.98
N ASP A 69 -7.27 8.84 -26.46
CA ASP A 69 -8.59 8.26 -26.32
C ASP A 69 -8.81 7.76 -24.92
N PHE A 70 -9.79 8.36 -24.26
CA PHE A 70 -10.21 7.92 -22.95
C PHE A 70 -11.17 6.73 -23.10
N HIS A 71 -10.66 5.55 -22.81
CA HIS A 71 -11.44 4.34 -22.64
C HIS A 71 -11.82 4.22 -21.15
N PHE A 72 -12.99 3.66 -20.83
CA PHE A 72 -13.52 3.51 -19.46
C PHE A 72 -14.02 4.79 -18.78
N SER A 73 -14.85 5.59 -19.46
CA SER A 73 -15.50 6.77 -18.84
C SER A 73 -16.35 6.41 -17.62
N GLU A 74 -16.90 5.21 -17.59
CA GLU A 74 -17.69 4.66 -16.49
C GLU A 74 -16.94 4.62 -15.16
N LEU A 75 -15.60 4.48 -15.16
CA LEU A 75 -14.78 4.55 -13.94
C LEU A 75 -14.84 5.95 -13.33
N LEU A 76 -14.71 6.99 -14.16
CA LEU A 76 -14.81 8.37 -13.69
C LEU A 76 -16.25 8.72 -13.31
N ASP A 77 -17.24 8.25 -14.07
CA ASP A 77 -18.65 8.46 -13.76
C ASP A 77 -19.01 7.87 -12.38
N ALA A 78 -18.61 6.62 -12.13
CA ALA A 78 -18.86 5.94 -10.85
C ALA A 78 -18.16 6.65 -9.68
N MET A 79 -16.89 7.04 -9.86
CA MET A 79 -16.14 7.77 -8.83
C MET A 79 -16.80 9.13 -8.53
N TYR A 80 -17.22 9.88 -9.55
CA TYR A 80 -17.86 11.18 -9.36
C TYR A 80 -19.22 11.05 -8.68
N GLU A 81 -20.03 10.07 -9.12
CA GLU A 81 -21.33 9.77 -8.54
C GLU A 81 -21.23 9.39 -7.05
N TYR A 82 -20.24 8.57 -6.68
CA TYR A 82 -19.97 8.20 -5.29
C TYR A 82 -19.73 9.42 -4.37
N TYR A 83 -19.04 10.45 -4.88
CA TYR A 83 -18.77 11.69 -4.15
C TYR A 83 -19.85 12.76 -4.36
N GLY A 84 -21.03 12.41 -4.89
CA GLY A 84 -22.14 13.34 -5.13
C GLY A 84 -21.81 14.45 -6.14
N LYS A 85 -20.87 14.19 -7.06
CA LYS A 85 -20.45 15.11 -8.12
C LYS A 85 -21.15 14.77 -9.43
N LYS A 86 -21.27 15.78 -10.28
CA LYS A 86 -21.79 15.61 -11.64
C LYS A 86 -20.78 14.86 -12.49
N LYS A 87 -21.25 13.88 -13.27
CA LYS A 87 -20.45 13.11 -14.23
C LYS A 87 -19.63 14.04 -15.14
N PRO A 88 -18.31 13.82 -15.27
CA PRO A 88 -17.46 14.72 -16.02
C PRO A 88 -17.69 14.55 -17.52
N ARG A 89 -17.52 15.64 -18.27
CA ARG A 89 -17.48 15.63 -19.74
C ARG A 89 -16.05 15.46 -20.20
N ILE A 90 -15.78 14.35 -20.88
CA ILE A 90 -14.47 14.08 -21.48
C ILE A 90 -14.49 14.57 -22.92
N MET A 91 -13.62 15.53 -23.21
CA MET A 91 -13.50 16.24 -24.47
C MET A 91 -12.10 16.05 -25.05
N LYS A 92 -11.97 16.26 -26.35
CA LYS A 92 -10.73 16.04 -27.09
C LYS A 92 -9.96 17.35 -27.25
N ILE A 93 -8.64 17.27 -27.16
CA ILE A 93 -7.72 18.37 -27.47
C ILE A 93 -7.33 18.28 -28.95
N GLY A 94 -7.88 19.18 -29.79
CA GLY A 94 -7.39 19.51 -31.13
C GLY A 94 -7.10 18.34 -32.10
N GLU A 95 -6.30 18.63 -33.12
CA GLU A 95 -5.76 17.65 -34.08
C GLU A 95 -4.36 17.19 -33.62
N GLY A 96 -4.12 15.87 -33.57
CA GLY A 96 -2.86 15.28 -33.11
C GLY A 96 -3.00 14.32 -31.91
N ARG A 97 -3.79 13.25 -32.08
CA ARG A 97 -4.01 12.25 -31.03
C ARG A 97 -2.77 11.39 -30.81
N VAL A 98 -2.39 11.24 -29.54
CA VAL A 98 -1.41 10.23 -29.14
C VAL A 98 -2.11 8.88 -29.13
N GLN A 99 -1.62 7.96 -29.96
CA GLN A 99 -1.96 6.55 -29.91
C GLN A 99 -0.92 5.86 -29.03
N PRO A 100 -1.26 5.44 -27.79
CA PRO A 100 -0.30 4.83 -26.89
C PRO A 100 0.26 3.55 -27.50
N LYS A 101 1.59 3.38 -27.45
CA LYS A 101 2.20 2.09 -27.81
C LYS A 101 1.81 1.06 -26.77
N ILE A 102 1.12 0.01 -27.21
CA ILE A 102 0.73 -1.11 -26.36
C ILE A 102 1.97 -1.97 -26.14
N ALA A 103 2.25 -2.29 -24.88
CA ALA A 103 3.31 -3.21 -24.53
C ALA A 103 2.98 -4.61 -25.10
N GLY A 104 3.95 -5.22 -25.80
CA GLY A 104 3.75 -6.49 -26.50
C GLY A 104 3.60 -7.70 -25.58
N GLU A 105 3.57 -8.89 -26.17
CA GLU A 105 3.51 -10.16 -25.45
C GLU A 105 4.72 -10.35 -24.52
N ALA A 106 4.52 -11.15 -23.47
CA ALA A 106 5.56 -11.59 -22.55
C ALA A 106 5.57 -13.13 -22.54
N ASP A 107 6.76 -13.72 -22.43
CA ASP A 107 6.87 -15.13 -22.11
C ASP A 107 6.38 -15.37 -20.67
N PRO A 108 5.63 -16.45 -20.39
CA PRO A 108 5.25 -16.78 -19.03
C PRO A 108 6.51 -17.02 -18.18
N GLU A 109 6.66 -16.28 -17.09
CA GLU A 109 7.84 -16.42 -16.22
C GLU A 109 7.67 -17.64 -15.31
N GLN A 110 6.58 -17.71 -14.54
CA GLN A 110 6.19 -18.83 -13.68
C GLN A 110 4.65 -18.91 -13.57
N SER A 111 4.08 -20.09 -13.34
CA SER A 111 2.63 -20.18 -13.05
C SER A 111 2.41 -20.05 -11.55
N LEU A 112 1.87 -18.91 -11.12
CA LEU A 112 1.53 -18.61 -9.72
C LEU A 112 0.03 -18.37 -9.62
N ARG A 113 -0.62 -18.90 -8.58
CA ARG A 113 -2.08 -18.70 -8.41
C ARG A 113 -2.39 -17.31 -7.85
N VAL A 114 -1.56 -16.84 -6.92
CA VAL A 114 -1.80 -15.63 -6.13
C VAL A 114 -0.73 -14.57 -6.39
N ALA A 115 -1.15 -13.31 -6.51
CA ALA A 115 -0.29 -12.15 -6.33
C ALA A 115 -0.79 -11.30 -5.16
N THR A 116 0.12 -10.56 -4.54
CA THR A 116 -0.21 -9.69 -3.41
C THR A 116 0.51 -8.36 -3.52
N SER A 117 -0.14 -7.28 -3.09
CA SER A 117 0.61 -6.07 -2.78
C SER A 117 1.52 -6.30 -1.57
N HIS A 118 2.72 -5.73 -1.60
CA HIS A 118 3.70 -5.85 -0.51
C HIS A 118 4.37 -4.51 -0.21
N SER A 119 4.17 -3.98 1.00
CA SER A 119 4.80 -2.72 1.45
C SER A 119 5.96 -2.96 2.42
N GLY A 120 6.12 -4.19 2.90
CA GLY A 120 7.04 -4.54 3.98
C GLY A 120 6.56 -4.14 5.38
N GLY A 121 5.38 -3.52 5.48
CA GLY A 121 4.67 -3.29 6.73
C GLY A 121 4.07 -4.57 7.30
N LEU A 122 3.71 -4.52 8.58
CA LEU A 122 3.23 -5.69 9.34
C LEU A 122 2.16 -6.51 8.62
N ASP A 123 1.17 -5.82 8.08
CA ASP A 123 -0.02 -6.43 7.47
C ASP A 123 0.35 -7.22 6.21
N SER A 124 1.15 -6.61 5.32
CA SER A 124 1.61 -7.28 4.09
C SER A 124 2.51 -8.46 4.36
N VAL A 125 3.37 -8.32 5.37
CA VAL A 125 4.28 -9.35 5.83
C VAL A 125 3.53 -10.54 6.43
N TYR A 126 2.55 -10.27 7.30
CA TYR A 126 1.68 -11.29 7.87
C TYR A 126 0.91 -12.04 6.77
N ARG A 127 0.38 -11.34 5.77
CA ARG A 127 -0.31 -11.98 4.63
C ARG A 127 0.59 -12.95 3.88
N ILE A 128 1.83 -12.56 3.56
CA ILE A 128 2.79 -13.47 2.91
C ILE A 128 3.06 -14.68 3.81
N ALA A 129 3.31 -14.47 5.11
CA ALA A 129 3.56 -15.57 6.03
C ALA A 129 2.38 -16.56 6.11
N LYS A 130 1.13 -16.07 6.14
CA LYS A 130 -0.07 -16.92 6.09
C LYS A 130 -0.22 -17.70 4.78
N LEU A 131 0.19 -17.13 3.65
CA LEU A 131 0.19 -17.86 2.38
C LEU A 131 1.24 -18.98 2.41
N LEU A 132 2.45 -18.69 2.90
CA LEU A 132 3.52 -19.67 3.03
C LEU A 132 3.17 -20.81 4.00
N GLU A 133 2.49 -20.53 5.11
CA GLU A 133 1.95 -21.54 6.04
C GLU A 133 1.02 -22.52 5.30
N ASN A 134 0.21 -22.00 4.37
CA ASN A 134 -0.68 -22.78 3.52
C ASN A 134 0.01 -23.38 2.29
N LYS A 135 1.34 -23.34 2.21
CA LYS A 135 2.16 -23.82 1.08
C LYS A 135 1.82 -23.13 -0.25
N GLU A 136 1.34 -21.89 -0.18
CA GLU A 136 1.07 -21.04 -1.34
C GLU A 136 2.17 -19.98 -1.42
N THR A 137 2.94 -19.98 -2.52
CA THR A 137 3.95 -18.94 -2.76
C THR A 137 3.34 -17.86 -3.65
N PRO A 138 3.14 -16.63 -3.15
CA PRO A 138 2.57 -15.56 -3.96
C PRO A 138 3.64 -14.84 -4.78
N LEU A 139 3.21 -14.13 -5.83
CA LEU A 139 3.98 -13.03 -6.41
C LEU A 139 3.80 -11.77 -5.55
N ALA A 140 4.86 -11.29 -4.91
CA ALA A 140 4.83 -10.04 -4.16
C ALA A 140 5.12 -8.85 -5.09
N VAL A 141 4.20 -7.88 -5.16
CA VAL A 141 4.33 -6.68 -5.99
C VAL A 141 4.36 -5.44 -5.10
N HIS A 142 5.44 -4.66 -5.19
CA HIS A 142 5.60 -3.40 -4.48
C HIS A 142 5.37 -2.21 -5.40
N LEU A 143 4.39 -1.35 -5.04
CA LEU A 143 4.14 -0.09 -5.74
C LEU A 143 4.86 1.07 -5.05
N ARG A 144 6.06 1.37 -5.53
CA ARG A 144 6.91 2.43 -5.02
C ARG A 144 6.40 3.81 -5.43
N ASN A 145 6.50 4.77 -4.52
CA ASN A 145 6.12 6.18 -4.70
C ASN A 145 4.62 6.44 -4.88
N LEU A 146 3.75 5.55 -4.41
CA LEU A 146 2.32 5.90 -4.30
C LEU A 146 2.14 7.08 -3.33
N ASN A 147 2.90 7.10 -2.24
CA ASN A 147 3.08 8.24 -1.35
C ASN A 147 4.49 8.86 -1.53
N PHE A 148 4.68 10.12 -1.12
CA PHE A 148 5.94 10.86 -1.38
C PHE A 148 7.10 10.55 -0.41
N LYS A 149 6.86 9.93 0.75
CA LYS A 149 7.84 9.80 1.86
C LYS A 149 8.32 8.34 2.02
N GLY A 150 9.64 8.10 2.13
CA GLY A 150 10.17 6.81 2.59
C GLY A 150 10.56 5.78 1.52
N ASN A 151 10.19 6.04 0.27
CA ASN A 151 9.93 5.00 -0.73
C ASN A 151 11.12 4.14 -1.20
N ALA A 152 12.36 4.62 -1.09
CA ALA A 152 13.52 3.84 -1.57
C ALA A 152 13.88 2.71 -0.59
N TRP A 153 13.93 3.03 0.69
CA TRP A 153 14.26 2.09 1.76
C TRP A 153 13.12 1.10 2.02
N GLU A 154 11.87 1.55 1.86
CA GLU A 154 10.70 0.67 1.92
C GLU A 154 10.76 -0.44 0.87
N ALA A 155 11.06 -0.07 -0.38
CA ALA A 155 11.16 -1.03 -1.48
C ALA A 155 12.34 -1.99 -1.30
N GLU A 156 13.46 -1.51 -0.75
CA GLU A 156 14.63 -2.33 -0.46
C GLU A 156 14.34 -3.35 0.65
N ALA A 157 13.76 -2.92 1.76
CA ALA A 157 13.38 -3.83 2.84
C ALA A 157 12.30 -4.83 2.41
N SER A 158 11.34 -4.40 1.58
CA SER A 158 10.33 -5.30 0.99
C SER A 158 10.98 -6.38 0.13
N ARG A 159 12.01 -6.01 -0.64
CA ARG A 159 12.82 -6.94 -1.44
C ARG A 159 13.59 -7.91 -0.56
N GLU A 160 14.32 -7.43 0.43
CA GLU A 160 15.10 -8.26 1.38
C GLU A 160 14.22 -9.29 2.10
N GLN A 161 13.03 -8.89 2.53
CA GLN A 161 12.02 -9.79 3.11
C GLN A 161 11.66 -10.92 2.15
N CYS A 162 11.23 -10.57 0.92
CA CYS A 162 10.80 -11.57 -0.06
C CYS A 162 11.96 -12.51 -0.45
N GLU A 163 13.16 -11.98 -0.66
CA GLU A 163 14.36 -12.78 -0.94
C GLU A 163 14.67 -13.75 0.20
N SER A 164 14.58 -13.31 1.45
CA SER A 164 14.83 -14.16 2.62
C SER A 164 13.82 -15.30 2.79
N TRP A 165 12.62 -15.15 2.20
CA TRP A 165 11.54 -16.14 2.27
C TRP A 165 11.37 -16.95 0.98
N GLY A 166 12.20 -16.69 -0.05
CA GLY A 166 12.08 -17.35 -1.35
C GLY A 166 10.80 -16.97 -2.11
N VAL A 167 10.27 -15.77 -1.87
CA VAL A 167 9.05 -15.24 -2.51
C VAL A 167 9.44 -14.38 -3.72
N PRO A 168 8.89 -14.64 -4.92
CA PRO A 168 9.10 -13.79 -6.09
C PRO A 168 8.66 -12.35 -5.83
N TYR A 169 9.52 -11.39 -6.18
CA TYR A 169 9.30 -9.98 -5.90
C TYR A 169 9.42 -9.12 -7.16
N LEU A 170 8.41 -8.29 -7.42
CA LEU A 170 8.42 -7.29 -8.48
C LEU A 170 8.22 -5.89 -7.91
N GLN A 171 9.01 -4.94 -8.40
CA GLN A 171 8.87 -3.54 -8.04
C GLN A 171 8.30 -2.73 -9.21
N VAL A 172 7.29 -1.92 -8.93
CA VAL A 172 6.76 -0.90 -9.85
C VAL A 172 7.01 0.47 -9.28
N LYS A 173 7.69 1.33 -10.03
CA LYS A 173 8.04 2.69 -9.59
C LYS A 173 7.17 3.72 -10.25
N LEU A 174 6.44 4.49 -9.45
CA LEU A 174 5.69 5.65 -9.91
C LEU A 174 6.54 6.92 -9.86
N ARG A 175 6.40 7.77 -10.87
CA ARG A 175 6.58 9.21 -10.70
C ARG A 175 5.23 9.79 -10.30
N ASN A 176 5.01 9.98 -9.00
CA ASN A 176 3.76 10.56 -8.50
C ASN A 176 3.99 11.99 -8.00
N SER A 177 3.49 12.96 -8.75
CA SER A 177 3.36 14.35 -8.31
C SER A 177 1.93 14.83 -8.57
N SER A 178 0.94 13.96 -8.36
CA SER A 178 -0.51 14.24 -8.53
C SER A 178 -1.04 15.29 -7.55
N GLY A 179 -0.35 15.49 -6.42
CA GLY A 179 -0.86 16.31 -5.32
C GLY A 179 -1.84 15.56 -4.41
N SER A 180 -2.24 14.34 -4.77
CA SER A 180 -3.00 13.44 -3.90
C SER A 180 -2.17 13.10 -2.67
N THR A 181 -2.64 13.49 -1.50
CA THR A 181 -2.00 13.16 -0.22
C THR A 181 -3.05 12.80 0.81
N GLY A 182 -2.70 11.92 1.75
CA GLY A 182 -3.59 11.50 2.84
C GLY A 182 -4.93 10.99 2.31
N PHE A 183 -6.01 11.69 2.69
CA PHE A 183 -7.40 11.37 2.36
C PHE A 183 -7.68 11.33 0.85
N ASP A 184 -7.06 12.18 0.03
CA ASP A 184 -7.34 12.20 -1.42
C ASP A 184 -6.76 11.00 -2.15
N THR A 185 -5.62 10.49 -1.69
CA THR A 185 -5.01 9.26 -2.22
C THR A 185 -5.99 8.09 -2.05
N MET A 186 -6.69 8.02 -0.91
CA MET A 186 -7.62 6.94 -0.57
C MET A 186 -8.84 6.84 -1.49
N LYS A 187 -9.15 7.86 -2.31
CA LYS A 187 -10.24 7.77 -3.29
C LYS A 187 -10.00 6.69 -4.35
N THR A 188 -8.73 6.41 -4.66
CA THR A 188 -8.31 5.54 -5.77
C THR A 188 -7.20 4.56 -5.40
N ARG A 189 -6.59 4.70 -4.21
CA ARG A 189 -5.40 3.96 -3.77
C ARG A 189 -5.52 2.46 -4.01
N ASP A 190 -6.60 1.87 -3.53
CA ASP A 190 -6.74 0.40 -3.46
C ASP A 190 -6.98 -0.19 -4.84
N LEU A 191 -7.81 0.44 -5.66
CA LEU A 191 -8.03 -0.01 -7.04
C LEU A 191 -6.79 0.21 -7.91
N LEU A 192 -6.08 1.32 -7.73
CA LEU A 192 -4.81 1.56 -8.44
C LEU A 192 -3.76 0.51 -8.06
N LEU A 193 -3.64 0.19 -6.77
CA LEU A 193 -2.73 -0.84 -6.28
C LEU A 193 -3.13 -2.22 -6.80
N ALA A 194 -4.42 -2.58 -6.70
CA ALA A 194 -4.96 -3.83 -7.23
C ALA A 194 -4.67 -4.00 -8.72
N LEU A 195 -4.92 -2.95 -9.52
CA LEU A 195 -4.70 -3.00 -10.97
C LEU A 195 -3.22 -3.14 -11.33
N VAL A 196 -2.33 -2.48 -10.60
CA VAL A 196 -0.88 -2.67 -10.76
C VAL A 196 -0.49 -4.11 -10.50
N VAL A 197 -0.98 -4.70 -9.40
CA VAL A 197 -0.67 -6.08 -9.02
C VAL A 197 -1.25 -7.06 -10.05
N ALA A 198 -2.49 -6.84 -10.51
CA ALA A 198 -3.14 -7.64 -11.54
C ALA A 198 -2.37 -7.62 -12.87
N ILE A 199 -1.97 -6.44 -13.33
CA ILE A 199 -1.21 -6.30 -14.59
C ILE A 199 0.18 -6.97 -14.48
N GLN A 200 0.85 -6.85 -13.34
CA GLN A 200 2.15 -7.51 -13.13
C GLN A 200 2.02 -9.03 -12.90
N GLY A 201 0.91 -9.47 -12.33
CA GLY A 201 0.61 -10.87 -12.10
C GLY A 201 0.15 -11.63 -13.36
N ALA A 202 -0.41 -10.94 -14.34
CA ALA A 202 -0.97 -11.56 -15.54
C ALA A 202 0.01 -12.46 -16.32
N PRO A 203 1.29 -12.06 -16.57
CA PRO A 203 2.28 -12.96 -17.19
C PRO A 203 2.56 -14.24 -16.39
N ASN A 204 2.22 -14.24 -15.09
CA ASN A 204 2.40 -15.39 -14.20
C ASN A 204 1.13 -16.24 -14.04
N ASN A 205 0.11 -16.03 -14.88
CA ASN A 205 -1.19 -16.73 -14.81
C ASN A 205 -1.88 -16.62 -13.44
N VAL A 206 -1.67 -15.50 -12.75
CA VAL A 206 -2.31 -15.20 -11.47
C VAL A 206 -3.82 -15.05 -11.67
N ASN A 207 -4.60 -15.78 -10.86
CA ASN A 207 -6.06 -15.70 -10.87
C ASN A 207 -6.63 -15.04 -9.62
N GLN A 208 -5.80 -14.73 -8.62
CA GLN A 208 -6.21 -14.04 -7.41
C GLN A 208 -5.20 -12.97 -7.00
N VAL A 209 -5.68 -11.75 -6.75
CA VAL A 209 -4.90 -10.63 -6.23
C VAL A 209 -5.37 -10.28 -4.84
N LEU A 210 -4.45 -10.25 -3.88
CA LEU A 210 -4.72 -9.86 -2.51
C LEU A 210 -4.14 -8.47 -2.23
N ILE A 211 -4.96 -7.55 -1.72
CA ILE A 211 -4.48 -6.25 -1.26
C ILE A 211 -5.04 -5.91 0.12
N GLU A 212 -4.31 -5.06 0.84
CA GLU A 212 -4.82 -4.39 2.05
C GLU A 212 -5.78 -3.30 1.62
N GLY A 213 -7.03 -3.38 2.05
CA GLY A 213 -8.04 -2.39 1.72
C GLY A 213 -9.22 -2.52 2.66
N GLY A 214 -9.81 -1.39 3.02
CA GLY A 214 -11.11 -1.40 3.69
C GLY A 214 -12.13 -2.03 2.76
N MET A 215 -12.94 -2.96 3.28
CA MET A 215 -14.10 -3.51 2.59
C MET A 215 -15.34 -3.11 3.37
N GLY A 216 -15.74 -1.86 3.17
CA GLY A 216 -16.87 -1.27 3.85
C GLY A 216 -18.12 -1.20 3.00
N SER A 217 -19.27 -1.18 3.66
CA SER A 217 -20.57 -0.98 3.00
C SER A 217 -21.17 0.41 3.24
N ASP A 218 -20.67 1.20 4.19
CA ASP A 218 -21.20 2.55 4.48
C ASP A 218 -20.40 3.63 3.72
N PRO A 219 -20.94 4.24 2.66
CA PRO A 219 -20.22 5.22 1.87
C PRO A 219 -19.86 6.51 2.64
N ARG A 220 -20.40 6.71 3.85
CA ARG A 220 -20.02 7.82 4.74
C ARG A 220 -18.71 7.57 5.48
N ASN A 221 -18.31 6.30 5.63
CA ASN A 221 -17.15 5.90 6.41
C ASN A 221 -16.01 5.38 5.54
N TYR A 222 -16.28 5.10 4.25
CA TYR A 222 -15.31 4.50 3.33
C TYR A 222 -15.18 5.34 2.06
N HIS A 223 -13.99 5.36 1.49
CA HIS A 223 -13.75 5.95 0.17
C HIS A 223 -14.25 5.06 -0.96
N PHE A 224 -14.32 5.62 -2.17
CA PHE A 224 -14.72 4.90 -3.38
C PHE A 224 -13.93 3.61 -3.56
N SER A 225 -12.59 3.65 -3.45
CA SER A 225 -11.78 2.43 -3.56
C SER A 225 -11.85 1.48 -2.36
N GLU A 226 -12.58 1.80 -1.30
CA GLU A 226 -12.76 0.97 -0.09
C GLU A 226 -14.20 0.40 0.01
N SER A 227 -15.07 0.71 -0.97
CA SER A 227 -16.46 0.23 -0.99
C SER A 227 -16.57 -1.18 -1.58
N ILE A 228 -17.23 -2.09 -0.87
CA ILE A 228 -17.47 -3.48 -1.33
C ILE A 228 -18.15 -3.49 -2.71
N GLU A 229 -19.12 -2.60 -2.95
CA GLU A 229 -19.84 -2.53 -4.22
C GLU A 229 -18.91 -2.16 -5.37
N VAL A 230 -17.98 -1.23 -5.12
CA VAL A 230 -16.99 -0.79 -6.11
C VAL A 230 -16.02 -1.91 -6.44
N TRP A 231 -15.65 -2.73 -5.47
CA TRP A 231 -14.81 -3.90 -5.70
C TRP A 231 -15.49 -4.98 -6.53
N SER A 232 -16.77 -5.26 -6.26
CA SER A 232 -17.56 -6.19 -7.08
C SER A 232 -17.66 -5.69 -8.52
N TRP A 233 -17.89 -4.40 -8.72
CA TRP A 233 -17.91 -3.78 -10.05
C TRP A 233 -16.53 -3.87 -10.73
N PHE A 234 -15.46 -3.58 -9.99
CA PHE A 234 -14.10 -3.60 -10.50
C PHE A 234 -13.67 -5.01 -10.94
N ASN A 235 -13.99 -6.06 -10.18
CA ASN A 235 -13.75 -7.44 -10.60
C ASN A 235 -14.52 -7.84 -11.87
N GLY A 236 -15.77 -7.35 -12.02
CA GLY A 236 -16.51 -7.51 -13.27
C GLY A 236 -15.79 -6.85 -14.45
N LEU A 237 -15.29 -5.63 -14.25
CA LEU A 237 -14.55 -4.89 -15.27
C LEU A 237 -13.24 -5.60 -15.68
N LEU A 238 -12.49 -6.16 -14.74
CA LEU A 238 -11.27 -6.93 -15.03
C LEU A 238 -11.57 -8.15 -15.92
N LYS A 239 -12.66 -8.85 -15.63
CA LYS A 239 -13.11 -9.98 -16.45
C LYS A 239 -13.50 -9.55 -17.86
N ASP A 240 -14.23 -8.45 -17.99
CA ASP A 240 -14.70 -7.93 -19.29
C ASP A 240 -13.55 -7.53 -20.22
N ILE A 241 -12.42 -7.08 -19.67
CA ILE A 241 -11.22 -6.71 -20.44
C ILE A 241 -10.23 -7.86 -20.66
N GLY A 242 -10.59 -9.08 -20.23
CA GLY A 242 -9.80 -10.29 -20.42
C GLY A 242 -8.69 -10.50 -19.41
N LEU A 243 -8.70 -9.82 -18.25
CA LEU A 243 -7.88 -10.16 -17.10
C LEU A 243 -8.68 -11.12 -16.20
N ASP A 244 -8.45 -12.43 -16.36
CA ASP A 244 -9.11 -13.48 -15.57
C ASP A 244 -8.52 -13.57 -14.15
N VAL A 245 -8.74 -12.52 -13.36
CA VAL A 245 -8.20 -12.34 -12.02
C VAL A 245 -9.27 -11.78 -11.09
N GLU A 246 -9.36 -12.33 -9.87
CA GLU A 246 -10.21 -11.82 -8.81
C GLU A 246 -9.40 -11.05 -7.78
N VAL A 247 -9.76 -9.80 -7.52
CA VAL A 247 -9.15 -8.98 -6.47
C VAL A 247 -9.96 -9.13 -5.18
N VAL A 248 -9.27 -9.47 -4.09
CA VAL A 248 -9.85 -9.68 -2.76
C VAL A 248 -9.16 -8.77 -1.75
N GLY A 249 -9.96 -8.01 -1.00
CA GLY A 249 -9.49 -7.20 0.12
C GLY A 249 -9.28 -8.09 1.33
N VAL A 250 -8.11 -7.95 1.97
CA VAL A 250 -7.76 -8.71 3.16
C VAL A 250 -7.50 -7.74 4.30
N ASP A 251 -8.34 -7.82 5.33
CA ASP A 251 -8.12 -7.15 6.60
C ASP A 251 -7.55 -8.17 7.61
N PRO A 252 -6.30 -8.02 8.06
CA PRO A 252 -5.71 -8.91 9.05
C PRO A 252 -6.29 -8.69 10.47
N GLY A 253 -7.11 -7.66 10.69
CA GLY A 253 -7.71 -7.34 11.98
C GLY A 253 -6.78 -6.60 12.96
N ASP A 254 -7.39 -6.02 14.00
CA ASP A 254 -6.69 -5.26 15.03
C ASP A 254 -6.31 -6.12 16.26
N ILE A 255 -5.01 -6.40 16.40
CA ILE A 255 -4.33 -6.80 17.65
C ILE A 255 -4.67 -8.23 18.14
N GLU A 256 -4.04 -9.21 17.49
CA GLU A 256 -3.19 -10.29 18.09
C GLU A 256 -2.05 -10.73 17.14
N THR A 257 -1.85 -10.03 16.03
CA THR A 257 -0.93 -10.40 14.93
C THR A 257 0.50 -10.68 15.40
N ILE A 258 0.98 -10.08 16.49
CA ILE A 258 2.34 -10.32 16.99
C ILE A 258 2.52 -11.73 17.55
N GLY A 259 1.57 -12.22 18.35
CA GLY A 259 1.62 -13.59 18.86
C GLY A 259 1.54 -14.58 17.72
N GLU A 260 0.59 -14.36 16.80
CA GLU A 260 0.45 -15.18 15.60
C GLU A 260 1.70 -15.16 14.71
N ILE A 261 2.34 -14.00 14.52
CA ILE A 261 3.59 -13.90 13.75
C ILE A 261 4.71 -14.67 14.44
N ILE A 262 4.84 -14.59 15.76
CA ILE A 262 5.85 -15.36 16.50
C ILE A 262 5.64 -16.87 16.25
N ASP A 263 4.40 -17.32 16.21
CA ASP A 263 4.09 -18.72 15.94
C ASP A 263 4.33 -19.10 14.48
N LEU A 264 4.01 -18.22 13.53
CA LEU A 264 4.34 -18.39 12.11
C LEU A 264 5.87 -18.46 11.89
N GLU A 265 6.65 -17.59 12.53
CA GLU A 265 8.12 -17.62 12.48
C GLU A 265 8.66 -18.99 12.91
N LYS A 266 8.13 -19.56 14.01
CA LYS A 266 8.53 -20.89 14.49
C LYS A 266 8.14 -22.00 13.53
N GLN A 267 6.92 -21.96 12.99
CA GLN A 267 6.39 -22.99 12.10
C GLN A 267 7.11 -23.01 10.75
N LEU A 268 7.39 -21.82 10.20
CA LEU A 268 7.99 -21.65 8.88
C LEU A 268 9.52 -21.62 8.91
N GLY A 269 10.12 -21.38 10.08
CA GLY A 269 11.58 -21.20 10.21
C GLY A 269 12.10 -19.92 9.55
N ILE A 270 11.24 -18.91 9.39
CA ILE A 270 11.58 -17.60 8.81
C ILE A 270 11.65 -16.52 9.88
N THR A 271 12.39 -15.45 9.60
CA THR A 271 12.40 -14.23 10.43
C THR A 271 11.48 -13.18 9.83
N ILE A 272 10.59 -12.63 10.66
CA ILE A 272 9.55 -11.67 10.28
C ILE A 272 9.69 -10.37 11.08
N LEU A 273 9.51 -10.39 12.40
CA LEU A 273 9.30 -9.18 13.22
C LEU A 273 10.44 -8.16 13.16
N PRO A 274 11.73 -8.56 13.14
CA PRO A 274 12.86 -7.66 12.99
C PRO A 274 12.95 -7.02 11.61
N MET A 275 12.30 -7.60 10.60
CA MET A 275 12.32 -7.10 9.22
C MET A 275 11.16 -6.14 8.94
N VAL A 276 10.11 -6.12 9.78
CA VAL A 276 8.90 -5.31 9.58
C VAL A 276 9.23 -3.82 9.53
N GLN A 277 8.72 -3.16 8.49
CA GLN A 277 8.87 -1.74 8.23
C GLN A 277 7.57 -1.00 8.59
N ASN A 278 7.39 -0.59 9.83
CA ASN A 278 6.16 0.11 10.24
C ASN A 278 6.27 1.63 10.29
N CYS A 279 7.49 2.12 10.14
CA CYS A 279 7.85 3.50 10.37
C CYS A 279 8.53 3.99 9.06
N PHE A 280 7.81 3.93 7.93
CA PHE A 280 8.31 4.29 6.57
C PHE A 280 8.80 5.74 6.45
N SER A 281 8.39 6.61 7.36
CA SER A 281 8.89 7.98 7.49
C SER A 281 10.08 8.11 8.44
N ALA A 282 10.57 7.04 9.08
CA ALA A 282 11.56 7.10 10.16
C ALA A 282 12.91 7.72 9.80
N PRO A 283 13.49 7.51 8.60
CA PRO A 283 14.68 8.28 8.19
C PRO A 283 14.41 9.80 8.18
N PHE A 284 13.13 10.19 8.00
CA PHE A 284 12.66 11.57 7.92
C PHE A 284 12.03 12.10 9.23
N GLN A 285 11.79 11.24 10.23
CA GLN A 285 11.16 11.61 11.52
C GLN A 285 12.16 11.73 12.68
N MET A 286 13.43 12.02 12.35
CA MET A 286 14.53 12.48 13.21
C MET A 286 15.48 11.34 13.63
N PRO A 287 16.74 11.33 13.14
CA PRO A 287 17.82 10.45 13.60
C PRO A 287 18.04 10.44 15.13
N ASN A 288 17.55 11.47 15.84
CA ASN A 288 17.68 11.61 17.28
C ASN A 288 16.59 10.91 18.09
N ASN A 289 15.45 10.52 17.50
CA ASN A 289 14.36 9.88 18.24
C ASN A 289 14.70 8.44 18.63
N ARG A 290 15.35 7.69 17.72
CA ARG A 290 15.82 6.33 18.01
C ARG A 290 16.89 6.29 19.10
N ARG A 291 17.75 7.31 19.16
CA ARG A 291 18.82 7.43 20.18
C ARG A 291 18.30 7.39 21.62
N LYS A 292 17.07 7.85 21.86
CA LYS A 292 16.43 7.72 23.18
C LYS A 292 16.17 6.25 23.50
N TRP A 293 15.61 5.48 22.58
CA TRP A 293 15.37 4.05 22.74
C TRP A 293 16.65 3.23 22.80
N GLU A 294 17.65 3.54 21.97
CA GLU A 294 18.96 2.87 22.02
C GLU A 294 19.65 3.03 23.38
N ARG A 295 19.44 4.18 24.04
CA ARG A 295 20.01 4.45 25.37
C ARG A 295 19.21 3.79 26.50
N GLU A 296 17.89 3.87 26.44
CA GLU A 296 17.01 3.56 27.59
C GLU A 296 16.40 2.16 27.50
N THR A 297 16.35 1.60 26.28
CA THR A 297 15.87 0.25 25.97
C THR A 297 16.80 -0.44 24.95
N PRO A 298 18.11 -0.58 25.24
CA PRO A 298 19.11 -1.06 24.29
C PRO A 298 18.78 -2.45 23.73
N THR A 299 18.26 -3.36 24.56
CA THR A 299 17.94 -4.72 24.13
C THR A 299 16.76 -4.72 23.14
N ILE A 300 15.74 -3.90 23.40
CA ILE A 300 14.60 -3.73 22.48
C ILE A 300 15.07 -3.11 21.15
N ALA A 301 15.92 -2.08 21.22
CA ALA A 301 16.41 -1.36 20.06
C ALA A 301 17.29 -2.23 19.15
N GLN A 302 18.15 -3.07 19.72
CA GLN A 302 19.01 -4.01 18.98
C GLN A 302 18.20 -5.07 18.23
N ASN A 303 17.06 -5.49 18.79
CA ASN A 303 16.22 -6.54 18.23
C ASN A 303 15.08 -6.01 17.34
N SER A 304 15.18 -4.75 16.89
CA SER A 304 14.16 -4.08 16.07
C SER A 304 14.79 -3.53 14.78
N SER A 305 14.01 -3.44 13.71
CA SER A 305 14.45 -2.84 12.43
C SER A 305 15.01 -1.43 12.66
N ASP A 306 16.01 -1.06 11.87
CA ASP A 306 16.65 0.25 11.99
C ASP A 306 15.72 1.43 11.70
N HIS A 307 14.60 1.14 11.06
CA HIS A 307 13.55 2.09 10.75
C HIS A 307 12.57 2.30 11.90
N TRP A 308 12.72 1.64 13.06
CA TRP A 308 11.81 1.84 14.17
C TRP A 308 12.19 3.10 14.96
N CYS A 309 11.33 4.12 14.90
CA CYS A 309 11.57 5.38 15.61
C CYS A 309 11.27 5.31 17.12
N GLY A 310 10.58 4.25 17.58
CA GLY A 310 10.17 4.05 18.98
C GLY A 310 9.07 5.02 19.48
N SER A 311 8.67 6.01 18.67
CA SER A 311 7.84 7.14 19.13
C SER A 311 6.43 7.17 18.53
N CYS A 312 6.12 6.34 17.54
CA CYS A 312 4.79 6.29 16.92
C CYS A 312 3.94 5.14 17.48
N HIS A 313 2.63 5.20 17.23
CA HIS A 313 1.69 4.17 17.68
C HIS A 313 2.05 2.77 17.16
N LYS A 314 2.45 2.62 15.89
CA LYS A 314 2.81 1.31 15.30
C LYS A 314 4.05 0.71 15.97
N CYS A 315 5.12 1.50 16.09
CA CYS A 315 6.37 1.07 16.72
C CYS A 315 6.13 0.69 18.22
N ARG A 316 5.21 1.36 18.93
CA ARG A 316 4.78 0.98 20.30
C ARG A 316 3.93 -0.28 20.34
N ARG A 317 2.94 -0.44 19.45
CA ARG A 317 2.11 -1.66 19.31
C ARG A 317 2.95 -2.90 19.06
N MET A 318 3.92 -2.81 18.15
CA MET A 318 4.87 -3.89 17.89
C MET A 318 5.66 -4.26 19.15
N THR A 319 6.26 -3.28 19.81
CA THR A 319 7.11 -3.51 20.98
C THR A 319 6.32 -4.10 22.14
N LEU A 320 5.14 -3.53 22.44
CA LEU A 320 4.25 -4.05 23.48
C LEU A 320 3.88 -5.50 23.19
N GLY A 321 3.43 -5.80 21.96
CA GLY A 321 3.06 -7.15 21.58
C GLY A 321 4.21 -8.15 21.73
N ARG A 322 5.43 -7.77 21.32
CA ARG A 322 6.61 -8.64 21.43
C ARG A 322 7.01 -8.91 22.88
N LEU A 323 6.90 -7.90 23.76
CA LEU A 323 7.16 -8.07 25.19
C LEU A 323 6.08 -8.93 25.86
N PHE A 324 4.81 -8.67 25.53
CA PHE A 324 3.66 -9.35 26.12
C PHE A 324 3.58 -10.83 25.69
N TYR A 325 3.77 -11.13 24.41
CA TYR A 325 3.78 -12.49 23.87
C TYR A 325 5.14 -13.20 23.97
N HIS A 326 6.07 -12.65 24.78
CA HIS A 326 7.35 -13.26 25.10
C HIS A 326 8.19 -13.65 23.86
N ASP A 327 8.38 -12.71 22.93
CA ASP A 327 9.30 -12.87 21.80
C ASP A 327 10.68 -13.35 22.31
N PRO A 328 11.19 -14.53 21.87
CA PRO A 328 12.46 -15.07 22.34
C PRO A 328 13.64 -14.11 22.19
N ARG A 329 13.61 -13.22 21.20
CA ARG A 329 14.64 -12.19 20.96
C ARG A 329 14.68 -11.12 22.06
N LEU A 330 13.57 -10.95 22.78
CA LEU A 330 13.43 -10.01 23.90
C LEU A 330 13.56 -10.69 25.27
N SER A 331 13.99 -11.95 25.33
CA SER A 331 14.17 -12.69 26.59
C SER A 331 15.18 -12.01 27.54
N GLY A 332 16.19 -11.31 26.98
CA GLY A 332 17.19 -10.55 27.73
C GLY A 332 16.76 -9.15 28.19
N VAL A 333 15.55 -8.68 27.86
CA VAL A 333 15.08 -7.34 28.25
C VAL A 333 14.88 -7.30 29.77
N SER A 334 15.62 -6.41 30.45
CA SER A 334 15.57 -6.24 31.90
C SER A 334 14.24 -5.66 32.39
N GLY A 335 13.94 -5.81 33.68
CA GLY A 335 12.79 -5.15 34.31
C GLY A 335 12.84 -3.62 34.20
N GLU A 336 14.04 -3.03 34.21
CA GLU A 336 14.25 -1.60 34.04
C GLU A 336 13.85 -1.12 32.63
N GLU A 337 14.30 -1.81 31.57
CA GLU A 337 13.93 -1.48 30.19
C GLU A 337 12.41 -1.62 29.97
N ARG A 338 11.78 -2.67 30.53
CA ARG A 338 10.33 -2.86 30.46
C ARG A 338 9.57 -1.74 31.17
N GLY A 339 9.96 -1.44 32.41
CA GLY A 339 9.37 -0.36 33.20
C GLY A 339 9.51 0.99 32.52
N TYR A 340 10.65 1.25 31.88
CA TYR A 340 10.86 2.43 31.06
C TYR A 340 9.90 2.49 29.88
N PHE A 341 9.80 1.43 29.08
CA PHE A 341 8.92 1.37 27.91
C PHE A 341 7.45 1.61 28.30
N VAL A 342 6.98 0.99 29.38
CA VAL A 342 5.61 1.15 29.89
C VAL A 342 5.36 2.61 30.30
N LYS A 343 6.25 3.18 31.13
CA LYS A 343 6.14 4.58 31.59
C LYS A 343 6.16 5.56 30.42
N ASP A 344 7.10 5.42 29.50
CA ASP A 344 7.22 6.28 28.32
C ASP A 344 6.00 6.17 27.41
N THR A 345 5.38 4.99 27.32
CA THR A 345 4.14 4.79 26.56
C THR A 345 2.96 5.50 27.21
N TYR A 346 2.79 5.41 28.54
CA TYR A 346 1.76 6.19 29.24
C TYR A 346 1.96 7.71 29.10
N ASP A 347 3.20 8.19 29.23
CA ASP A 347 3.50 9.62 29.05
C ASP A 347 3.21 10.08 27.62
N TRP A 348 3.50 9.24 26.62
CA TRP A 348 3.16 9.50 25.23
C TRP A 348 1.65 9.56 24.99
N ILE A 349 0.86 8.64 25.56
CA ILE A 349 -0.61 8.64 25.49
C ILE A 349 -1.16 9.96 26.03
N ARG A 350 -0.70 10.39 27.22
CA ARG A 350 -1.14 11.66 27.84
C ARG A 350 -0.77 12.88 27.02
N LYS A 351 0.43 12.87 26.41
CA LYS A 351 0.95 13.98 25.62
C LYS A 351 0.28 14.12 24.25
N TYR A 352 -0.17 13.01 23.67
CA TYR A 352 -0.75 12.97 22.32
C TYR A 352 -2.15 12.31 22.34
N PRO A 353 -3.16 12.97 22.92
CA PRO A 353 -4.48 12.36 23.12
C PRO A 353 -5.15 11.90 21.82
N HIS A 354 -5.03 12.66 20.73
CA HIS A 354 -5.59 12.27 19.43
C HIS A 354 -4.94 11.03 18.79
N ASN A 355 -3.72 10.67 19.20
CA ASN A 355 -3.10 9.41 18.79
C ASN A 355 -3.52 8.25 19.70
N ALA A 356 -4.00 8.53 20.91
CA ALA A 356 -4.54 7.54 21.83
C ALA A 356 -5.90 7.01 21.34
N ASP A 357 -6.66 7.83 20.60
CA ASP A 357 -7.91 7.41 19.93
C ASP A 357 -7.69 6.27 18.91
N LEU A 358 -6.44 6.07 18.47
CA LEU A 358 -6.04 4.98 17.57
C LEU A 358 -5.61 3.71 18.31
N LEU A 359 -5.69 3.69 19.65
CA LEU A 359 -5.34 2.52 20.46
C LEU A 359 -6.59 1.68 20.73
N SER A 360 -6.49 0.38 20.49
CA SER A 360 -7.57 -0.55 20.84
C SER A 360 -7.66 -0.76 22.35
N GLY A 361 -8.80 -1.29 22.81
CA GLY A 361 -8.95 -1.75 24.19
C GLY A 361 -7.91 -2.80 24.59
N SER A 362 -7.60 -3.74 23.69
CA SER A 362 -6.60 -4.80 23.94
C SER A 362 -5.18 -4.24 24.12
N PHE A 363 -4.81 -3.18 23.40
CA PHE A 363 -3.54 -2.50 23.62
C PHE A 363 -3.43 -1.97 25.05
N MET A 364 -4.48 -1.31 25.56
CA MET A 364 -4.48 -0.75 26.90
C MET A 364 -4.41 -1.84 27.98
N THR A 365 -5.17 -2.93 27.81
CA THR A 365 -5.11 -4.09 28.72
C THR A 365 -3.72 -4.72 28.76
N HIS A 366 -3.07 -4.95 27.61
CA HIS A 366 -1.72 -5.52 27.57
C HIS A 366 -0.69 -4.59 28.21
N LEU A 367 -0.82 -3.27 28.03
CA LEU A 367 0.08 -2.29 28.63
C LEU A 367 -0.05 -2.28 30.17
N GLU A 368 -1.28 -2.33 30.69
CA GLU A 368 -1.55 -2.42 32.13
C GLU A 368 -0.98 -3.71 32.74
N LEU A 369 -1.22 -4.85 32.10
CA LEU A 369 -0.68 -6.14 32.54
C LEU A 369 0.85 -6.12 32.54
N LEU A 370 1.48 -5.56 31.51
CA LEU A 370 2.93 -5.44 31.45
C LEU A 370 3.49 -4.51 32.55
N GLY A 371 2.75 -3.45 32.91
CA GLY A 371 3.10 -2.53 34.00
C GLY A 371 2.83 -3.05 35.41
N GLY A 372 1.95 -4.04 35.55
CA GLY A 372 1.65 -4.73 36.81
C GLY A 372 2.65 -5.82 37.19
N ILE A 373 3.55 -6.20 36.27
CA ILE A 373 4.67 -7.11 36.52
C ILE A 373 5.84 -6.28 37.06
N ASN A 374 5.84 -6.05 38.38
CA ASN A 374 7.01 -5.55 39.11
C ASN A 374 7.73 -6.70 39.81
#